data_AF-A0A351C4U4-F1
#
_entry.id   AF-A0A351C4U4-F1
#
_cell.length_a   1.000
_cell.length_b   1.000
_cell.length_c   1.000
_cell.angle_alpha   90.00
_cell.angle_beta   90.00
_cell.angle_gamma   90.00
#
_symmetry.space_group_name_H-M   'P 1'
#
loop_
_entity.id
_entity.type
_entity.pdbx_description
1 polymer ?
#
loop_
_entity_poly.entity_id
_entity_poly.type
_entity_poly.pdbx_seq_one_letter_code
_entity_poly.pdbx_strand_id
1 'polypeptide(L)' 'PDKWGGFRVIPNRIEFWQGRPFRLHDRLIFEADAQSWKTHRLYP' A
#
# COMPACT_ATOMS: atom_id res chain seq x y z
N PRO A 1 -23.05 22.66 3.94
CA PRO A 1 -22.26 23.86 4.24
C PRO A 1 -21.25 24.11 3.12
N ASP A 2 -21.17 25.33 2.60
CA ASP A 2 -20.37 25.66 1.40
C ASP A 2 -18.86 25.40 1.54
N LYS A 3 -18.38 25.18 2.76
CA LYS A 3 -16.98 24.86 3.10
C LYS A 3 -16.75 23.40 3.50
N TRP A 4 -17.78 22.56 3.45
CA TRP A 4 -17.66 21.17 3.81
C TRP A 4 -17.31 20.35 2.57
N GLY A 5 -16.18 19.65 2.63
CA GLY A 5 -15.68 18.84 1.53
C GLY A 5 -14.69 17.82 2.05
N GLY A 6 -14.15 17.02 1.13
CA GLY A 6 -13.18 15.99 1.45
C GLY A 6 -12.18 15.82 0.32
N PHE A 7 -11.05 15.21 0.66
CA PHE A 7 -10.02 14.84 -0.29
C PHE A 7 -10.06 13.34 -0.52
N ARG A 8 -9.79 12.93 -1.77
CA ARG A 8 -9.56 11.52 -2.11
C ARG A 8 -8.07 11.32 -2.33
N VAL A 9 -7.48 10.40 -1.59
CA VAL A 9 -6.14 9.90 -1.88
C VAL A 9 -6.24 8.83 -2.95
N ILE A 10 -5.52 9.03 -4.06
CA ILE A 10 -5.37 8.03 -5.11
C ILE A 10 -3.97 7.42 -4.91
N PRO A 11 -3.86 6.18 -4.40
CA PRO A 11 -2.56 5.62 -4.07
C PRO A 11 -1.81 5.18 -5.32
N ASN A 12 -0.55 5.59 -5.44
CA ASN A 12 0.40 5.02 -6.42
C ASN A 12 1.06 3.74 -5.88
N ARG A 13 1.10 3.56 -4.56
CA ARG A 13 1.71 2.43 -3.88
C ARG A 13 0.98 2.14 -2.56
N ILE A 14 0.76 0.87 -2.26
CA ILE A 14 0.19 0.38 -1.01
C ILE A 14 1.11 -0.71 -0.47
N GLU A 15 1.43 -0.66 0.82
CA GLU A 15 2.23 -1.68 1.49
C GLU A 15 1.42 -2.29 2.63
N PHE A 16 1.27 -3.61 2.60
CA PHE A 16 0.76 -4.40 3.70
C PHE A 16 1.95 -4.99 4.45
N TRP A 17 2.07 -4.60 5.72
CA TRP A 17 3.10 -5.07 6.62
C TRP A 17 2.48 -5.97 7.68
N GLN A 18 3.05 -7.17 7.86
CA GLN A 18 2.62 -8.10 8.88
C GLN A 18 3.82 -8.57 9.73
N GLY A 19 3.67 -8.43 11.05
CA GLY A 19 4.63 -8.90 12.03
C GLY A 19 4.76 -10.43 12.04
N ARG A 20 6.00 -10.93 12.17
CA ARG A 20 6.34 -12.35 12.39
C ARG A 20 7.42 -12.46 13.46
N PRO A 21 7.58 -13.63 14.10
CA PRO A 21 8.71 -13.90 15.01
C PRO A 21 10.06 -13.66 14.33
N PHE A 22 11.10 -13.45 15.15
CA PHE A 22 12.48 -13.28 14.70
C PHE A 22 12.74 -12.11 13.72
N ARG A 23 11.85 -11.10 13.67
CA ARG A 23 11.92 -9.94 12.75
C ARG A 23 11.74 -10.31 11.27
N LEU A 24 11.19 -11.48 10.97
CA LEU A 24 10.95 -11.96 9.60
C LEU A 24 9.62 -11.44 9.03
N HIS A 25 9.45 -10.12 8.99
CA HIS A 25 8.21 -9.48 8.53
C HIS A 25 7.80 -9.87 7.11
N ASP A 26 6.49 -10.11 6.93
CA ASP A 26 5.90 -10.22 5.60
C ASP A 26 5.58 -8.80 5.10
N ARG A 27 6.17 -8.42 3.96
CA ARG A 27 5.90 -7.13 3.31
C ARG A 27 5.39 -7.38 1.90
N LEU A 28 4.10 -7.10 1.68
CA LEU A 28 3.45 -7.22 0.38
C LEU A 28 3.18 -5.83 -0.18
N ILE A 29 3.72 -5.54 -1.36
CA ILE A 29 3.58 -4.24 -2.02
C ILE A 29 2.71 -4.38 -3.24
N PHE A 30 1.80 -3.43 -3.39
CA PHE A 30 1.03 -3.18 -4.61
C PHE A 30 1.46 -1.81 -5.17
N GLU A 31 1.91 -1.78 -6.42
CA GLU A 31 2.23 -0.56 -7.15
C GLU A 31 1.31 -0.39 -8.34
N ALA A 32 0.75 0.81 -8.51
CA ALA A 32 -0.16 1.10 -9.60
C ALA A 32 0.63 1.08 -10.93
N ASP A 33 0.12 0.35 -11.91
CA ASP A 33 0.67 0.25 -13.25
C ASP A 33 -0.42 0.48 -14.30
N ALA A 34 -0.53 1.73 -14.75
CA ALA A 34 -1.52 2.24 -15.70
C ALA A 34 -2.98 1.92 -15.33
N GLN A 35 -3.41 0.67 -15.57
CA GLN A 35 -4.77 0.14 -15.36
C GLN A 35 -4.77 -1.13 -14.49
N SER A 36 -3.64 -1.45 -13.88
CA SER A 36 -3.40 -2.68 -13.13
C SER A 36 -2.55 -2.43 -11.88
N TRP A 37 -2.25 -3.49 -11.14
CA TRP A 37 -1.34 -3.45 -9.99
C TRP A 37 -0.21 -4.44 -10.22
N LYS A 38 1.03 -3.99 -10.03
CA LYS A 38 2.19 -4.87 -9.88
C LYS A 38 2.34 -5.25 -8.42
N THR A 39 2.50 -6.55 -8.17
CA THR A 39 2.62 -7.09 -6.81
C THR A 39 4.00 -7.69 -6.61
N HIS A 40 4.67 -7.31 -5.52
CA HIS A 40 5.94 -7.91 -5.14
C HIS A 40 6.10 -8.01 -3.61
N ARG A 41 7.01 -8.88 -3.18
CA ARG A 41 7.35 -9.07 -1.76
C ARG A 41 8.70 -8.44 -1.46
N LEU A 42 8.81 -7.76 -0.32
CA LEU A 42 10.10 -7.41 0.25
C LEU A 42 10.44 -8.38 1.36
N TYR A 43 11.71 -8.78 1.40
CA TYR A 43 12.27 -9.56 2.49
C TYR A 43 12.91 -8.60 3.52
N PRO A 44 12.76 -8.88 4.82
CA PRO A 44 13.48 -8.20 5.91
C PRO A 44 14.98 -8.47 5.89
#